data_AF-A0A967GIJ2-F1
#
_entry.id   AF-A0A967GIJ2-F1
#
_cell.length_a   1.000
_cell.length_b   1.000
_cell.length_c   1.000
_cell.angle_alpha   90.00
_cell.angle_beta   90.00
_cell.angle_gamma   90.00
#
_symmetry.space_group_name_H-M   'P 1'
#
loop_
_entity.id
_entity.type
_entity.pdbx_description
1 polymer ?
#
loop_
_entity_poly.entity_id
_entity_poly.type
_entity_poly.pdbx_seq_one_letter_code
_entity_poly.pdbx_strand_id
1 'polypeptide(L)'
;MLSQGFVSAAAIAASVLFILSLGGLSNQEKAKRAVWYGIVGMAVAVFFTAFGPGIGAYGWMIPMMIIGAGIGVYVAKKVDMTEMPQLVAALHSFVGLAAVFVGWSADLERRRVLAARAVEASTDQFSAFAALVATKAPDELMFLQIEVVLGVFIGAVTFTGSVIAFGKLAGKVDGKPKQLPGGHMLNAGAAALSLLLAILYLNGAGFWTLLLIAALAFFIGYHLIMGIGGADMPVVVSMLNSYSGWAAAAIGFTLANDLLIVTGALVGSSGAILSYIMCKAMNRNFVNVILGGFGGSQGPAAEIEGE
;
A
#
# COMPACT_ATOMS: atom_id res chain seq x y z
N MET A 1 -16.62 -26.32 -0.43
CA MET A 1 -16.30 -24.87 -0.47
C MET A 1 -16.69 -24.27 0.87
N LEU A 2 -15.90 -23.34 1.40
CA LEU A 2 -16.18 -22.68 2.69
C LEU A 2 -17.39 -21.73 2.54
N SER A 3 -18.21 -21.59 3.58
CA SER A 3 -19.31 -20.61 3.57
C SER A 3 -18.77 -19.19 3.80
N GLN A 4 -19.52 -18.18 3.35
CA GLN A 4 -19.15 -16.77 3.58
C GLN A 4 -18.98 -16.45 5.07
N GLY A 5 -19.80 -17.05 5.93
CA GLY A 5 -19.69 -16.88 7.38
C GLY A 5 -18.33 -17.35 7.95
N PHE A 6 -17.76 -18.43 7.41
CA PHE A 6 -16.42 -18.87 7.80
C PHE A 6 -15.33 -17.89 7.34
N VAL A 7 -15.46 -17.31 6.15
CA VAL A 7 -14.52 -16.30 5.64
C VAL A 7 -14.54 -15.06 6.52
N SER A 8 -15.73 -14.54 6.87
CA SER A 8 -15.89 -13.39 7.76
C SER A 8 -15.36 -13.68 9.18
N ALA A 9 -15.65 -14.85 9.75
CA ALA A 9 -15.13 -15.23 11.07
C ALA A 9 -13.59 -15.34 11.06
N ALA A 10 -13.02 -15.93 10.01
CA ALA A 10 -11.57 -16.02 9.82
C ALA A 10 -10.93 -14.63 9.65
N ALA A 11 -11.58 -13.71 8.93
CA ALA A 11 -11.13 -12.33 8.78
C ALA A 11 -11.07 -11.60 10.13
N ILE A 12 -12.11 -11.72 10.97
CA ILE A 12 -12.11 -11.13 12.31
C ILE A 12 -11.01 -11.75 13.18
N ALA A 13 -10.88 -13.08 13.18
CA ALA A 13 -9.84 -13.77 13.94
C ALA A 13 -8.43 -13.34 13.49
N ALA A 14 -8.19 -13.25 12.19
CA ALA A 14 -6.92 -12.77 11.63
C ALA A 14 -6.65 -11.31 12.02
N SER A 15 -7.65 -10.42 11.97
CA SER A 15 -7.54 -9.03 12.43
C SER A 15 -7.09 -8.93 13.88
N VAL A 16 -7.71 -9.72 14.77
CA VAL A 16 -7.30 -9.78 16.20
C VAL A 16 -5.86 -10.27 16.33
N LEU A 17 -5.47 -11.30 15.59
CA LEU A 17 -4.10 -11.81 15.59
C LEU A 17 -3.08 -10.77 15.10
N PHE A 18 -3.41 -9.97 14.09
CA PHE A 18 -2.54 -8.88 13.63
C PHE A 18 -2.41 -7.76 14.66
N ILE A 19 -3.51 -7.40 15.36
CA ILE A 19 -3.46 -6.44 16.47
C ILE A 19 -2.56 -6.96 17.59
N LEU A 20 -2.70 -8.24 17.98
CA LEU A 20 -1.86 -8.87 19.00
C LEU A 20 -0.40 -8.98 18.57
N SER A 21 -0.15 -9.23 17.28
CA SER A 21 1.19 -9.24 16.71
C SER A 21 1.86 -7.89 16.85
N LEU A 22 1.21 -6.80 16.44
CA LEU A 22 1.80 -5.47 16.49
C LEU A 22 1.93 -4.93 17.92
N GLY A 23 0.92 -5.15 18.76
CA GLY A 23 1.01 -4.82 20.18
C GLY A 23 2.12 -5.60 20.89
N GLY A 24 2.29 -6.88 20.57
CA GLY A 24 3.31 -7.73 21.19
C GLY A 24 4.74 -7.45 20.74
N LEU A 25 4.95 -6.89 19.54
CA LEU A 25 6.27 -6.49 19.04
C LEU A 25 6.87 -5.29 19.80
N SER A 26 6.04 -4.50 20.49
CA SER A 26 6.53 -3.37 21.30
C SER A 26 7.22 -3.80 22.60
N ASN A 27 7.11 -5.08 22.99
CA ASN A 27 7.75 -5.64 24.18
C ASN A 27 8.75 -6.74 23.80
N GLN A 28 10.03 -6.53 24.13
CA GLN A 28 11.15 -7.42 23.76
C GLN A 28 10.96 -8.87 24.22
N GLU A 29 10.39 -9.10 25.41
CA GLU A 29 10.17 -10.45 25.95
C GLU A 29 9.10 -11.22 25.16
N LYS A 30 8.11 -10.50 24.64
CA LYS A 30 6.97 -11.08 23.90
C LYS A 30 7.16 -11.06 22.39
N ALA A 31 8.17 -10.35 21.88
CA ALA A 31 8.37 -10.11 20.44
C ALA A 31 8.39 -11.40 19.61
N LYS A 32 9.08 -12.46 20.07
CA LYS A 32 9.10 -13.75 19.36
C LYS A 32 7.71 -14.40 19.25
N ARG A 33 6.92 -14.34 20.34
CA ARG A 33 5.55 -14.85 20.36
C ARG A 33 4.62 -13.99 19.50
N ALA A 34 4.85 -12.68 19.50
CA ALA A 34 4.06 -11.73 18.74
C ALA A 34 4.14 -12.01 17.23
N VAL A 35 5.33 -12.30 16.70
CA VAL A 35 5.53 -12.70 15.29
C VAL A 35 4.68 -13.92 14.93
N TRP A 36 4.55 -14.90 15.82
CA TRP A 36 3.69 -16.07 15.57
C TRP A 36 2.22 -15.72 15.40
N TYR A 37 1.70 -14.72 16.13
CA TYR A 37 0.33 -14.24 15.90
C TYR A 37 0.18 -13.72 14.46
N GLY A 38 1.16 -12.95 13.97
CA GLY A 38 1.17 -12.48 12.58
C GLY A 38 1.23 -13.62 11.56
N ILE A 39 2.08 -14.63 11.77
CA ILE A 39 2.21 -15.79 10.87
C ILE A 39 0.89 -16.57 10.80
N VAL A 40 0.30 -16.90 11.95
CA VAL A 40 -0.97 -17.63 12.02
C VAL A 40 -2.11 -16.79 11.43
N GLY A 41 -2.17 -15.49 11.74
CA GLY A 41 -3.16 -14.57 11.19
C GLY A 41 -3.10 -14.51 9.67
N MET A 42 -1.91 -14.40 9.09
CA MET A 42 -1.71 -14.42 7.64
C MET A 42 -2.10 -15.76 7.01
N ALA A 43 -1.72 -16.88 7.62
CA ALA A 43 -2.08 -18.21 7.13
C ALA A 43 -3.61 -18.41 7.10
N VAL A 44 -4.30 -18.02 8.17
CA VAL A 44 -5.77 -18.06 8.26
C VAL A 44 -6.40 -17.15 7.21
N ALA A 45 -5.94 -15.91 7.10
CA ALA A 45 -6.45 -14.94 6.14
C ALA A 45 -6.36 -15.45 4.69
N VAL A 46 -5.18 -15.90 4.27
CA VAL A 46 -4.94 -16.38 2.91
C VAL A 46 -5.74 -17.65 2.63
N PHE A 47 -5.76 -18.61 3.56
CA PHE A 47 -6.48 -19.87 3.35
C PHE A 47 -7.99 -19.65 3.17
N PHE A 48 -8.64 -18.95 4.10
CA PHE A 48 -10.09 -18.76 4.03
C PHE A 48 -10.49 -17.85 2.87
N THR A 49 -9.67 -16.86 2.51
CA THR A 49 -9.93 -16.03 1.33
C THR A 49 -9.78 -16.84 0.04
N ALA A 50 -8.71 -17.61 -0.12
CA ALA A 50 -8.44 -18.37 -1.35
C ALA A 50 -9.47 -19.48 -1.59
N PHE A 51 -10.02 -20.10 -0.54
CA PHE A 51 -11.02 -21.18 -0.64
C PHE A 51 -12.45 -20.73 -0.32
N GLY A 52 -12.68 -19.42 -0.28
CA GLY A 52 -13.98 -18.80 -0.07
C GLY A 52 -14.93 -18.97 -1.27
N PRO A 53 -16.21 -18.63 -1.09
CA PRO A 53 -17.22 -18.74 -2.15
C PRO A 53 -16.92 -17.75 -3.29
N GLY A 54 -17.18 -18.16 -4.53
CA GLY A 54 -16.99 -17.31 -5.71
C GLY A 54 -15.53 -17.07 -6.12
N ILE A 55 -14.58 -17.77 -5.48
CA ILE A 55 -13.17 -17.81 -5.89
C ILE A 55 -12.94 -19.02 -6.80
N GLY A 56 -12.21 -18.79 -7.89
CA GLY A 56 -11.89 -19.78 -8.91
C GLY A 56 -10.47 -19.64 -9.42
N ALA A 57 -10.23 -20.11 -10.65
CA ALA A 57 -8.93 -20.02 -11.33
C ALA A 57 -7.74 -20.54 -10.48
N TYR A 58 -7.97 -21.59 -9.67
CA TYR A 58 -6.96 -22.20 -8.80
C TYR A 58 -5.68 -22.59 -9.54
N GLY A 59 -5.79 -22.99 -10.80
CA GLY A 59 -4.66 -23.34 -11.67
C GLY A 59 -3.70 -22.19 -11.94
N TRP A 60 -4.14 -20.93 -11.83
CA TRP A 60 -3.28 -19.75 -11.91
C TRP A 60 -2.92 -19.20 -10.54
N MET A 61 -3.91 -19.11 -9.64
CA MET A 61 -3.73 -18.51 -8.32
C MET A 61 -2.69 -19.27 -7.48
N ILE A 62 -2.80 -20.60 -7.37
CA ILE A 62 -1.92 -21.40 -6.51
C ILE A 62 -0.45 -21.35 -6.97
N PRO A 63 -0.13 -21.58 -8.26
CA PRO A 63 1.26 -21.46 -8.72
C PRO A 63 1.85 -20.07 -8.51
N MET A 64 1.09 -19.00 -8.77
CA MET A 64 1.58 -17.63 -8.58
C MET A 64 1.87 -17.32 -7.11
N MET A 65 1.00 -17.77 -6.18
CA MET A 65 1.26 -17.65 -4.75
C MET A 65 2.52 -18.41 -4.32
N ILE A 66 2.71 -19.64 -4.80
CA ILE A 66 3.88 -20.47 -4.48
C ILE A 66 5.17 -19.80 -5.01
N ILE A 67 5.15 -19.31 -6.25
CA ILE A 67 6.30 -18.62 -6.85
C ILE A 67 6.65 -17.36 -6.03
N GLY A 68 5.65 -16.52 -5.72
CA GLY A 68 5.85 -15.31 -4.92
C GLY A 68 6.42 -15.62 -3.53
N ALA A 69 5.83 -16.59 -2.83
CA ALA A 69 6.29 -17.02 -1.51
C ALA A 69 7.71 -17.61 -1.57
N GLY A 70 8.02 -18.42 -2.59
CA GLY A 70 9.35 -19.00 -2.80
C GLY A 70 10.42 -17.95 -3.02
N ILE A 71 10.16 -16.95 -3.88
CA ILE A 71 11.05 -15.81 -4.09
C ILE A 71 11.24 -15.02 -2.79
N GLY A 72 10.15 -14.74 -2.06
CA GLY A 72 10.20 -14.03 -0.78
C GLY A 72 11.08 -14.74 0.25
N VAL A 73 10.92 -16.05 0.41
CA VAL A 73 11.73 -16.88 1.32
C VAL A 73 13.20 -16.89 0.89
N TYR A 74 13.47 -17.02 -0.41
CA TYR A 74 14.83 -17.02 -0.93
C TYR A 74 15.53 -15.68 -0.67
N VAL A 75 14.89 -14.56 -1.00
CA VAL A 75 15.45 -13.22 -0.78
C VAL A 75 15.67 -12.95 0.70
N ALA A 76 14.68 -13.25 1.56
CA ALA A 76 14.77 -13.01 3.00
C ALA A 76 15.90 -13.81 3.68
N LYS A 77 16.27 -14.99 3.16
CA LYS A 77 17.38 -15.80 3.69
C LYS A 77 18.76 -15.35 3.23
N LYS A 78 18.84 -14.59 2.14
CA LYS A 78 20.11 -14.24 1.48
C LYS A 78 20.61 -12.83 1.83
N VAL A 79 19.71 -11.94 2.24
CA VAL A 79 20.04 -10.54 2.54
C VAL A 79 20.74 -10.43 3.89
N ASP A 80 21.83 -9.66 3.93
CA ASP A 80 22.58 -9.40 5.15
C ASP A 80 21.83 -8.46 6.10
N MET A 81 22.09 -8.55 7.41
CA MET A 81 21.39 -7.74 8.41
C MET A 81 21.62 -6.22 8.23
N THR A 82 22.74 -5.82 7.65
CA THR A 82 23.07 -4.43 7.30
C THR A 82 22.21 -3.91 6.13
N GLU A 83 21.68 -4.80 5.31
CA GLU A 83 20.85 -4.51 4.13
C GLU A 83 19.34 -4.62 4.43
N MET A 84 18.95 -4.81 5.68
CA MET A 84 17.53 -4.89 6.04
C MET A 84 16.73 -3.63 5.66
N PRO A 85 17.23 -2.38 5.82
CA PRO A 85 16.47 -1.19 5.43
C PRO A 85 16.09 -1.15 3.94
N GLN A 86 16.99 -1.56 3.05
CA GLN A 86 16.71 -1.61 1.62
C GLN A 86 15.72 -2.73 1.27
N LEU A 87 15.85 -3.91 1.90
CA LEU A 87 14.90 -5.00 1.69
C LEU A 87 13.49 -4.57 2.11
N VAL A 88 13.37 -3.92 3.26
CA VAL A 88 12.09 -3.36 3.74
C VAL A 88 11.55 -2.36 2.72
N ALA A 89 12.37 -1.43 2.20
CA ALA A 89 11.94 -0.52 1.14
C ALA A 89 11.40 -1.27 -0.10
N ALA A 90 12.11 -2.30 -0.56
CA ALA A 90 11.70 -3.11 -1.71
C ALA A 90 10.37 -3.84 -1.46
N LEU A 91 10.13 -4.38 -0.26
CA LEU A 91 8.88 -5.09 0.07
C LEU A 91 7.66 -4.17 -0.04
N HIS A 92 7.77 -2.91 0.39
CA HIS A 92 6.69 -1.92 0.27
C HIS A 92 6.35 -1.59 -1.19
N SER A 93 7.32 -1.70 -2.10
CA SER A 93 7.05 -1.51 -3.53
C SER A 93 6.04 -2.55 -4.03
N PHE A 94 6.18 -3.83 -3.63
CA PHE A 94 5.25 -4.87 -4.04
C PHE A 94 3.84 -4.65 -3.49
N VAL A 95 3.71 -4.12 -2.27
CA VAL A 95 2.40 -3.75 -1.70
C VAL A 95 1.76 -2.63 -2.51
N GLY A 96 2.52 -1.58 -2.83
CA GLY A 96 2.02 -0.47 -3.65
C GLY A 96 1.59 -0.90 -5.06
N LEU A 97 2.38 -1.77 -5.71
CA LEU A 97 2.04 -2.27 -7.04
C LEU A 97 0.85 -3.24 -7.02
N ALA A 98 0.77 -4.12 -6.02
CA ALA A 98 -0.41 -4.95 -5.81
C ALA A 98 -1.66 -4.07 -5.65
N ALA A 99 -1.53 -2.94 -4.96
CA ALA A 99 -2.63 -2.03 -4.78
C ALA A 99 -3.15 -1.41 -6.10
N VAL A 100 -2.23 -1.01 -6.97
CA VAL A 100 -2.56 -0.53 -8.32
C VAL A 100 -3.28 -1.60 -9.13
N PHE A 101 -2.77 -2.83 -9.14
CA PHE A 101 -3.38 -3.93 -9.89
C PHE A 101 -4.76 -4.32 -9.37
N VAL A 102 -4.95 -4.35 -8.05
CA VAL A 102 -6.28 -4.61 -7.46
C VAL A 102 -7.25 -3.49 -7.83
N GLY A 103 -6.84 -2.22 -7.77
CA GLY A 103 -7.67 -1.09 -8.18
C GLY A 103 -8.09 -1.15 -9.65
N TRP A 104 -7.16 -1.49 -10.56
CA TRP A 104 -7.48 -1.70 -11.97
C TRP A 104 -8.41 -2.89 -12.19
N SER A 105 -8.14 -4.02 -11.53
CA SER A 105 -9.00 -5.20 -11.61
C SER A 105 -10.42 -4.90 -11.12
N ALA A 106 -10.55 -4.10 -10.05
CA ALA A 106 -11.84 -3.72 -9.48
C ALA A 106 -12.65 -2.84 -10.45
N ASP A 107 -12.03 -1.84 -11.10
CA ASP A 107 -12.74 -1.02 -12.10
C ASP A 107 -13.10 -1.82 -13.36
N LEU A 108 -12.23 -2.70 -13.83
CA LEU A 108 -12.53 -3.56 -14.98
C LEU A 108 -13.72 -4.49 -14.70
N GLU A 109 -13.76 -5.13 -13.53
CA GLU A 109 -14.92 -5.94 -13.13
C GLU A 109 -16.17 -5.09 -12.93
N ARG A 110 -16.07 -3.91 -12.32
CA ARG A 110 -17.20 -2.98 -12.20
C ARG A 110 -17.81 -2.63 -13.56
N ARG A 111 -16.98 -2.30 -14.55
CA ARG A 111 -17.45 -2.01 -15.92
C ARG A 111 -18.10 -3.22 -16.57
N ARG A 112 -17.52 -4.40 -16.40
CA ARG A 112 -18.07 -5.66 -16.91
C ARG A 112 -19.46 -5.94 -16.32
N VAL A 113 -19.62 -5.75 -15.01
CA VAL A 113 -20.91 -5.91 -14.32
C VAL A 113 -21.93 -4.89 -14.81
N LEU A 114 -21.54 -3.61 -14.97
CA LEU A 114 -22.45 -2.58 -15.49
C LEU A 114 -22.88 -2.83 -16.94
N ALA A 115 -21.95 -3.29 -17.79
CA ALA A 115 -22.27 -3.68 -19.15
C ALA A 115 -23.24 -4.86 -19.20
N ALA A 116 -23.05 -5.88 -18.34
CA ALA A 116 -23.97 -7.00 -18.21
C ALA A 116 -25.36 -6.58 -17.71
N ARG A 117 -25.43 -5.66 -16.74
CA ARG A 117 -26.71 -5.10 -16.24
C ARG A 117 -27.46 -4.34 -17.33
N ALA A 118 -26.77 -3.61 -18.19
CA ALA A 118 -27.39 -2.84 -19.27
C ALA A 118 -28.08 -3.70 -20.33
N VAL A 119 -27.66 -4.97 -20.48
CA VAL A 119 -28.25 -5.93 -21.44
C VAL A 119 -29.02 -7.05 -20.75
N GLU A 120 -29.31 -6.90 -19.45
CA GLU A 120 -30.02 -7.91 -18.62
C GLU A 120 -29.41 -9.32 -18.74
N ALA A 121 -28.08 -9.41 -18.87
CA ALA A 121 -27.39 -10.69 -18.96
C ALA A 121 -27.45 -11.47 -17.64
N SER A 122 -27.45 -12.81 -17.74
CA SER A 122 -27.31 -13.69 -16.56
C SER A 122 -26.04 -13.35 -15.78
N THR A 123 -26.19 -13.26 -14.46
CA THR A 123 -25.14 -12.98 -13.49
C THR A 123 -24.61 -14.25 -12.80
N ASP A 124 -25.05 -15.43 -13.25
CA ASP A 124 -24.78 -16.72 -12.58
C ASP A 124 -23.30 -17.11 -12.56
N GLN A 125 -22.49 -16.53 -13.45
CA GLN A 125 -21.05 -16.79 -13.57
C GLN A 125 -20.16 -15.69 -12.99
N PHE A 126 -20.73 -14.79 -12.17
CA PHE A 126 -19.94 -13.73 -11.55
C PHE A 126 -18.99 -14.28 -10.49
N SER A 127 -17.78 -13.72 -10.46
CA SER A 127 -16.86 -13.92 -9.34
C SER A 127 -17.45 -13.32 -8.06
N ALA A 128 -16.89 -13.67 -6.90
CA ALA A 128 -17.34 -13.14 -5.62
C ALA A 128 -17.45 -11.61 -5.60
N PHE A 129 -16.43 -10.93 -6.14
CA PHE A 129 -16.41 -9.46 -6.22
C PHE A 129 -17.41 -8.91 -7.25
N ALA A 130 -17.54 -9.54 -8.43
CA ALA A 130 -18.51 -9.12 -9.42
C ALA A 130 -19.96 -9.25 -8.91
N ALA A 131 -20.25 -10.30 -8.15
CA ALA A 131 -21.54 -10.48 -7.48
C ALA A 131 -21.80 -9.38 -6.44
N LEU A 132 -20.79 -9.01 -5.63
CA LEU A 132 -20.88 -7.89 -4.70
C LEU A 132 -21.14 -6.56 -5.42
N VAL A 133 -20.45 -6.29 -6.53
CA VAL A 133 -20.66 -5.06 -7.30
C VAL A 133 -22.06 -5.02 -7.93
N ALA A 134 -22.61 -6.17 -8.32
CA ALA A 134 -23.93 -6.26 -8.90
C ALA A 134 -25.05 -5.84 -7.92
N THR A 135 -24.85 -6.05 -6.61
CA THR A 135 -25.83 -5.66 -5.58
C THR A 135 -25.73 -4.19 -5.17
N LYS A 136 -24.70 -3.46 -5.61
CA LYS A 136 -24.48 -2.07 -5.19
C LYS A 136 -25.44 -1.09 -5.85
N ALA A 137 -25.91 -0.13 -5.05
CA ALA A 137 -26.66 1.03 -5.51
C ALA A 137 -25.74 2.04 -6.26
N PRO A 138 -26.31 2.96 -7.06
CA PRO A 138 -25.51 3.92 -7.84
C PRO A 138 -24.56 4.79 -7.01
N ASP A 139 -24.97 5.19 -5.82
CA ASP A 139 -24.17 5.93 -4.85
C ASP A 139 -23.03 5.09 -4.26
N GLU A 140 -23.29 3.82 -3.94
CA GLU A 140 -22.25 2.87 -3.51
C GLU A 140 -21.20 2.60 -4.59
N LEU A 141 -21.60 2.59 -5.87
CA LEU A 141 -20.66 2.46 -6.99
C LEU A 141 -19.77 3.69 -7.11
N MET A 142 -20.30 4.89 -6.82
CA MET A 142 -19.51 6.11 -6.79
C MET A 142 -18.48 6.07 -5.64
N PHE A 143 -18.86 5.59 -4.45
CA PHE A 143 -17.91 5.38 -3.35
C PHE A 143 -16.79 4.41 -3.72
N LEU A 144 -17.15 3.26 -4.32
CA LEU A 144 -16.17 2.29 -4.82
C LEU A 144 -15.21 2.92 -5.84
N GLN A 145 -15.70 3.77 -6.75
CA GLN A 145 -14.83 4.47 -7.69
C GLN A 145 -13.85 5.43 -6.99
N ILE A 146 -14.28 6.14 -5.95
CA ILE A 146 -13.41 7.01 -5.14
C ILE A 146 -12.33 6.17 -4.44
N GLU A 147 -12.72 5.05 -3.82
CA GLU A 147 -11.82 4.12 -3.15
C GLU A 147 -10.76 3.55 -4.11
N VAL A 148 -11.16 3.18 -5.33
CA VAL A 148 -10.25 2.73 -6.40
C VAL A 148 -9.24 3.82 -6.76
N VAL A 149 -9.68 5.07 -6.94
CA VAL A 149 -8.78 6.18 -7.28
C VAL A 149 -7.75 6.39 -6.16
N LEU A 150 -8.18 6.40 -4.90
CA LEU A 150 -7.30 6.57 -3.75
C LEU A 150 -6.30 5.40 -3.63
N GLY A 151 -6.77 4.16 -3.75
CA GLY A 151 -5.93 2.97 -3.71
C GLY A 151 -4.86 2.95 -4.80
N VAL A 152 -5.24 3.29 -6.04
CA VAL A 152 -4.31 3.37 -7.18
C VAL A 152 -3.31 4.51 -6.98
N PHE A 153 -3.76 5.69 -6.57
CA PHE A 153 -2.88 6.85 -6.39
C PHE A 153 -1.85 6.60 -5.29
N ILE A 154 -2.29 6.19 -4.09
CA ILE A 154 -1.39 5.93 -2.96
C ILE A 154 -0.48 4.74 -3.27
N GLY A 155 -1.01 3.67 -3.87
CA GLY A 155 -0.24 2.50 -4.27
C GLY A 155 0.87 2.83 -5.27
N ALA A 156 0.57 3.64 -6.29
CA ALA A 156 1.54 4.04 -7.31
C ALA A 156 2.64 4.96 -6.75
N VAL A 157 2.29 5.94 -5.91
CA VAL A 157 3.28 6.78 -5.20
C VAL A 157 4.19 5.91 -4.33
N THR A 158 3.60 4.95 -3.61
CA THR A 158 4.34 4.02 -2.75
C THR A 158 5.31 3.17 -3.56
N PHE A 159 4.85 2.61 -4.70
CA PHE A 159 5.66 1.75 -5.54
C PHE A 159 6.95 2.43 -6.01
N THR A 160 6.85 3.55 -6.74
CA THR A 160 8.05 4.22 -7.26
C THR A 160 8.87 4.86 -6.16
N GLY A 161 8.23 5.41 -5.12
CA GLY A 161 8.96 5.94 -3.95
C GLY A 161 9.82 4.87 -3.29
N SER A 162 9.28 3.67 -3.08
CA SER A 162 9.98 2.52 -2.52
C SER A 162 11.12 2.00 -3.40
N VAL A 163 10.93 1.98 -4.72
CA VAL A 163 12.00 1.57 -5.66
C VAL A 163 13.18 2.54 -5.59
N ILE A 164 12.93 3.85 -5.52
CA ILE A 164 14.00 4.85 -5.39
C ILE A 164 14.66 4.79 -4.01
N ALA A 165 13.89 4.64 -2.94
CA ALA A 165 14.44 4.46 -1.58
C ALA A 165 15.35 3.21 -1.50
N PHE A 166 14.90 2.08 -2.07
CA PHE A 166 15.72 0.88 -2.25
C PHE A 166 17.00 1.18 -3.03
N GLY A 167 16.89 1.83 -4.18
CA GLY A 167 18.03 2.17 -5.03
C GLY A 167 19.08 3.03 -4.32
N LYS A 168 18.65 4.01 -3.52
CA LYS A 168 19.54 4.88 -2.74
C LYS A 168 20.23 4.13 -1.60
N LEU A 169 19.49 3.32 -0.84
CA LEU A 169 20.05 2.51 0.24
C LEU A 169 21.02 1.44 -0.27
N ALA A 170 20.76 0.90 -1.46
CA ALA A 170 21.62 -0.08 -2.13
C ALA A 170 22.81 0.51 -2.88
N GLY A 171 23.00 1.83 -2.85
CA GLY A 171 24.05 2.51 -3.60
C GLY A 171 23.91 2.42 -5.13
N LYS A 172 22.75 1.97 -5.65
CA LYS A 172 22.43 1.90 -7.09
C LYS A 172 21.97 3.24 -7.65
N VAL A 173 21.49 4.13 -6.78
CA VAL A 173 21.08 5.51 -7.07
C VAL A 173 21.86 6.43 -6.15
N ASP A 174 22.29 7.60 -6.66
CA ASP A 174 23.03 8.58 -5.85
C ASP A 174 22.20 8.99 -4.60
N GLY A 175 22.86 8.98 -3.44
CA GLY A 175 22.27 9.41 -2.18
C GLY A 175 22.08 10.93 -2.08
N LYS A 176 22.64 11.73 -3.00
CA LYS A 176 22.45 13.18 -3.02
C LYS A 176 21.00 13.55 -3.41
N PRO A 177 20.39 14.54 -2.73
CA PRO A 177 19.12 15.11 -3.16
C PRO A 177 19.21 15.65 -4.60
N LYS A 178 18.30 15.22 -5.47
CA LYS A 178 18.20 15.74 -6.85
C LYS A 178 16.75 16.03 -7.19
N GLN A 179 16.44 17.30 -7.45
CA GLN A 179 15.14 17.73 -7.96
C GLN A 179 15.24 18.15 -9.43
N LEU A 180 14.17 17.95 -10.18
CA LEU A 180 14.04 18.46 -11.54
C LEU A 180 13.80 19.98 -11.54
N PRO A 181 14.10 20.69 -12.64
CA PRO A 181 13.77 22.12 -12.75
C PRO A 181 12.25 22.32 -12.57
N GLY A 182 11.88 23.08 -11.54
CA GLY A 182 10.47 23.26 -11.10
C GLY A 182 10.16 22.63 -9.75
N GLY A 183 11.02 21.74 -9.23
CA GLY A 183 10.96 21.20 -7.87
C GLY A 183 9.56 20.77 -7.42
N HIS A 184 9.15 21.20 -6.23
CA HIS A 184 7.83 20.83 -5.68
C HIS A 184 6.63 21.27 -6.53
N MET A 185 6.77 22.29 -7.40
CA MET A 185 5.67 22.70 -8.28
C MET A 185 5.30 21.61 -9.29
N LEU A 186 6.26 20.79 -9.73
CA LEU A 186 5.98 19.65 -10.60
C LEU A 186 5.12 18.61 -9.89
N ASN A 187 5.39 18.35 -8.61
CA ASN A 187 4.60 17.42 -7.80
C ASN A 187 3.20 17.96 -7.54
N ALA A 188 3.09 19.25 -7.20
CA ALA A 188 1.81 19.91 -6.99
C ALA A 188 0.97 19.92 -8.28
N GLY A 189 1.58 20.23 -9.43
CA GLY A 189 0.94 20.19 -10.74
C GLY A 189 0.47 18.78 -11.11
N ALA A 190 1.30 17.75 -10.91
CA ALA A 190 0.92 16.36 -11.15
C ALA A 190 -0.22 15.90 -10.22
N ALA A 191 -0.23 16.33 -8.96
CA ALA A 191 -1.31 16.02 -8.02
C ALA A 191 -2.62 16.73 -8.41
N ALA A 192 -2.57 18.00 -8.80
CA ALA A 192 -3.73 18.74 -9.28
C ALA A 192 -4.29 18.12 -10.58
N LEU A 193 -3.43 17.73 -11.51
CA LEU A 193 -3.85 17.03 -12.72
C LEU A 193 -4.45 15.64 -12.41
N SER A 194 -3.89 14.92 -11.44
CA SER A 194 -4.46 13.65 -10.96
C SER A 194 -5.86 13.85 -10.38
N LEU A 195 -6.09 14.93 -9.63
CA LEU A 195 -7.41 15.28 -9.10
C LEU A 195 -8.39 15.62 -10.23
N LEU A 196 -7.98 16.37 -11.25
CA LEU A 196 -8.80 16.65 -12.42
C LEU A 196 -9.18 15.35 -13.16
N LEU A 197 -8.21 14.46 -13.38
CA LEU A 197 -8.46 13.15 -13.99
C LEU A 197 -9.37 12.27 -13.13
N ALA A 198 -9.28 12.36 -11.80
CA ALA A 198 -10.19 11.67 -10.89
C ALA A 198 -11.62 12.19 -11.03
N ILE A 199 -11.81 13.50 -11.11
CA ILE A 199 -13.15 14.09 -11.38
C ILE A 199 -13.66 13.59 -12.74
N LEU A 200 -12.84 13.58 -13.79
CA LEU A 200 -13.23 13.04 -15.10
C LEU A 200 -13.60 11.55 -15.03
N TYR A 201 -12.82 10.75 -14.28
CA TYR A 201 -13.10 9.34 -14.05
C TYR A 201 -14.44 9.10 -13.37
N LEU A 202 -14.75 9.87 -12.31
CA LEU A 202 -16.01 9.79 -11.58
C LEU A 202 -17.21 10.19 -12.48
N ASN A 203 -16.98 11.08 -13.45
CA ASN A 203 -17.98 11.47 -14.46
C ASN A 203 -18.02 10.52 -15.68
N GLY A 204 -17.35 9.36 -15.63
CA GLY A 204 -17.48 8.32 -16.65
C GLY A 204 -16.53 8.43 -17.84
N ALA A 205 -15.49 9.26 -17.78
CA ALA A 205 -14.57 9.50 -18.91
C ALA A 205 -13.87 8.25 -19.45
N GLY A 206 -13.66 7.20 -18.63
CA GLY A 206 -13.10 5.93 -19.09
C GLY A 206 -12.01 5.35 -18.19
N PHE A 207 -11.38 4.25 -18.60
CA PHE A 207 -10.33 3.57 -17.82
C PHE A 207 -8.97 4.26 -18.00
N TRP A 208 -8.80 4.94 -19.13
CA TRP A 208 -7.59 5.68 -19.47
C TRP A 208 -7.25 6.76 -18.43
N THR A 209 -8.26 7.38 -17.79
CA THR A 209 -8.02 8.36 -16.71
C THR A 209 -7.33 7.71 -15.52
N LEU A 210 -7.70 6.49 -15.15
CA LEU A 210 -7.09 5.74 -14.06
C LEU A 210 -5.64 5.34 -14.39
N LEU A 211 -5.35 5.01 -15.65
CA LEU A 211 -3.99 4.77 -16.13
C LEU A 211 -3.12 6.03 -16.05
N LEU A 212 -3.67 7.20 -16.44
CA LEU A 212 -2.94 8.46 -16.35
C LEU A 212 -2.75 8.92 -14.89
N ILE A 213 -3.73 8.71 -14.02
CA ILE A 213 -3.59 8.94 -12.57
C ILE A 213 -2.43 8.08 -12.03
N ALA A 214 -2.38 6.80 -12.39
CA ALA A 214 -1.28 5.92 -11.99
C ALA A 214 0.08 6.41 -12.53
N ALA A 215 0.14 6.84 -13.79
CA ALA A 215 1.36 7.37 -14.40
C ALA A 215 1.87 8.64 -13.68
N LEU A 216 0.97 9.57 -13.35
CA LEU A 216 1.29 10.77 -12.59
C LEU A 216 1.71 10.44 -11.15
N ALA A 217 1.01 9.50 -10.50
CA ALA A 217 1.36 9.03 -9.17
C ALA A 217 2.72 8.32 -9.13
N PHE A 218 3.05 7.52 -10.16
CA PHE A 218 4.39 6.95 -10.33
C PHE A 218 5.45 8.04 -10.45
N PHE A 219 5.19 9.09 -11.23
CA PHE A 219 6.08 10.24 -11.33
C PHE A 219 6.24 10.96 -9.99
N ILE A 220 5.15 11.21 -9.25
CA ILE A 220 5.17 11.86 -7.94
C ILE A 220 6.02 11.05 -6.95
N GLY A 221 5.81 9.73 -6.85
CA GLY A 221 6.60 8.86 -5.97
C GLY A 221 8.09 8.87 -6.31
N TYR A 222 8.44 8.79 -7.59
CA TYR A 222 9.82 8.93 -8.07
C TYR A 222 10.41 10.29 -7.68
N HIS A 223 9.73 11.38 -8.05
CA HIS A 223 10.28 12.73 -7.97
C HIS A 223 10.39 13.23 -6.53
N LEU A 224 9.43 12.90 -5.65
CA LEU A 224 9.50 13.21 -4.22
C LEU A 224 10.72 12.55 -3.57
N ILE A 225 10.91 11.24 -3.76
CA ILE A 225 11.99 10.51 -3.07
C ILE A 225 13.36 10.83 -3.68
N MET A 226 13.43 11.14 -4.97
CA MET A 226 14.65 11.66 -5.58
C MET A 226 15.15 12.96 -4.92
N GLY A 227 14.22 13.83 -4.49
CA GLY A 227 14.51 15.07 -3.79
C GLY A 227 14.97 14.91 -2.33
N ILE A 228 14.97 13.70 -1.76
CA ILE A 228 15.34 13.46 -0.36
C ILE A 228 16.75 12.85 -0.27
N GLY A 229 17.56 13.25 0.72
CA GLY A 229 18.93 12.75 0.89
C GLY A 229 19.00 11.33 1.45
N GLY A 230 20.09 10.62 1.15
CA GLY A 230 20.36 9.26 1.63
C GLY A 230 20.29 9.10 3.14
N ALA A 231 20.74 10.13 3.89
CA ALA A 231 20.70 10.17 5.35
C ALA A 231 19.28 10.13 5.93
N ASP A 232 18.27 10.58 5.17
CA ASP A 232 16.86 10.58 5.57
C ASP A 232 16.08 9.36 5.11
N MET A 233 16.71 8.47 4.34
CA MET A 233 16.03 7.32 3.75
C MET A 233 15.36 6.41 4.79
N PRO A 234 15.88 6.18 6.01
CA PRO A 234 15.16 5.39 7.01
C PRO A 234 13.77 5.97 7.34
N VAL A 235 13.65 7.29 7.46
CA VAL A 235 12.35 7.96 7.68
C VAL A 235 11.45 7.78 6.47
N VAL A 236 12.00 7.94 5.26
CA VAL A 236 11.25 7.74 4.02
C VAL A 236 10.69 6.32 3.91
N VAL A 237 11.46 5.30 4.27
CA VAL A 237 11.01 3.91 4.26
C VAL A 237 9.84 3.71 5.23
N SER A 238 9.90 4.30 6.43
CA SER A 238 8.80 4.27 7.40
C SER A 238 7.55 5.01 6.91
N MET A 239 7.73 6.13 6.21
CA MET A 239 6.64 6.88 5.60
C MET A 239 5.94 6.08 4.48
N LEU A 240 6.73 5.44 3.62
CA LEU A 240 6.21 4.57 2.57
C LEU A 240 5.52 3.33 3.14
N ASN A 241 5.98 2.82 4.30
CA ASN A 241 5.24 1.81 5.07
C ASN A 241 3.84 2.31 5.47
N SER A 242 3.72 3.55 5.98
CA SER A 242 2.41 4.15 6.26
C SER A 242 1.53 4.20 5.01
N TYR A 243 2.07 4.68 3.88
CA TYR A 243 1.32 4.78 2.62
C TYR A 243 0.85 3.42 2.11
N SER A 244 1.69 2.39 2.23
CA SER A 244 1.30 1.02 1.90
C SER A 244 0.11 0.52 2.73
N GLY A 245 0.06 0.87 4.03
CA GLY A 245 -1.07 0.56 4.90
C GLY A 245 -2.35 1.27 4.48
N TRP A 246 -2.29 2.56 4.17
CA TRP A 246 -3.45 3.31 3.68
C TRP A 246 -3.93 2.82 2.31
N ALA A 247 -3.02 2.43 1.41
CA ALA A 247 -3.39 1.80 0.14
C ALA A 247 -4.11 0.46 0.34
N ALA A 248 -3.61 -0.38 1.27
CA ALA A 248 -4.27 -1.63 1.64
C ALA A 248 -5.66 -1.39 2.24
N ALA A 249 -5.82 -0.36 3.08
CA ALA A 249 -7.12 -0.01 3.65
C ALA A 249 -8.11 0.47 2.58
N ALA A 250 -7.67 1.31 1.62
CA ALA A 250 -8.50 1.77 0.50
C ALA A 250 -9.00 0.60 -0.36
N ILE A 251 -8.15 -0.41 -0.56
CA ILE A 251 -8.53 -1.66 -1.24
C ILE A 251 -9.47 -2.49 -0.39
N GLY A 252 -9.25 -2.51 0.93
CA GLY A 252 -10.18 -3.14 1.86
C GLY A 252 -11.59 -2.58 1.71
N PHE A 253 -11.74 -1.26 1.63
CA PHE A 253 -13.03 -0.63 1.34
C PHE A 253 -13.55 -1.02 -0.05
N THR A 254 -12.71 -0.93 -1.09
CA THR A 254 -13.06 -1.29 -2.47
C THR A 254 -13.65 -2.71 -2.55
N LEU A 255 -13.06 -3.66 -1.84
CA LEU A 255 -13.44 -5.07 -1.85
C LEU A 255 -14.44 -5.46 -0.76
N ALA A 256 -14.90 -4.52 0.06
CA ALA A 256 -15.67 -4.77 1.29
C ALA A 256 -15.02 -5.86 2.17
N ASN A 257 -13.70 -5.76 2.37
CA ASN A 257 -12.89 -6.71 3.12
C ASN A 257 -12.40 -6.08 4.44
N ASP A 258 -13.10 -6.40 5.52
CA ASP A 258 -12.80 -5.90 6.87
C ASP A 258 -11.36 -6.17 7.33
N LEU A 259 -10.79 -7.32 6.95
CA LEU A 259 -9.42 -7.65 7.32
C LEU A 259 -8.42 -6.65 6.73
N LEU A 260 -8.56 -6.32 5.44
CA LEU A 260 -7.69 -5.35 4.77
C LEU A 260 -7.89 -3.94 5.32
N ILE A 261 -9.13 -3.56 5.67
CA ILE A 261 -9.43 -2.28 6.30
C ILE A 261 -8.71 -2.18 7.65
N VAL A 262 -8.89 -3.16 8.53
CA VAL A 262 -8.31 -3.16 9.89
C VAL A 262 -6.79 -3.22 9.83
N THR A 263 -6.23 -4.16 9.07
CA THR A 263 -4.76 -4.32 8.97
C THR A 263 -4.12 -3.12 8.28
N GLY A 264 -4.72 -2.61 7.20
CA GLY A 264 -4.24 -1.43 6.48
C GLY A 264 -4.23 -0.19 7.36
N ALA A 265 -5.32 0.10 8.08
CA ALA A 265 -5.41 1.24 8.98
C ALA A 265 -4.40 1.15 10.13
N LEU A 266 -4.18 -0.06 10.66
CA LEU A 266 -3.23 -0.30 11.73
C LEU A 266 -1.79 -0.08 11.25
N VAL A 267 -1.40 -0.66 10.12
CA VAL A 267 -0.06 -0.45 9.53
C VAL A 267 0.14 1.01 9.14
N GLY A 268 -0.89 1.63 8.54
CA GLY A 268 -0.89 3.03 8.12
C GLY A 268 -0.63 3.99 9.28
N SER A 269 -1.41 3.87 10.36
CA SER A 269 -1.24 4.68 11.56
C SER A 269 0.09 4.41 12.27
N SER A 270 0.49 3.14 12.42
CA SER A 270 1.77 2.76 13.04
C SER A 270 2.96 3.34 12.27
N GLY A 271 2.96 3.26 10.94
CA GLY A 271 4.03 3.82 10.10
C GLY A 271 4.12 5.34 10.22
N ALA A 272 2.98 6.04 10.29
CA ALA A 272 2.97 7.50 10.45
C ALA A 272 3.56 7.92 11.81
N ILE A 273 3.15 7.23 12.89
CA ILE A 273 3.66 7.46 14.25
C ILE A 273 5.17 7.17 14.30
N LEU A 274 5.60 6.03 13.76
CA LEU A 274 7.01 5.65 13.71
C LEU A 274 7.84 6.68 12.95
N SER A 275 7.37 7.14 11.80
CA SER A 275 8.05 8.18 11.01
C SER A 275 8.25 9.47 11.80
N TYR A 276 7.23 9.90 12.56
CA TYR A 276 7.34 11.06 13.44
C TYR A 276 8.38 10.85 14.55
N ILE A 277 8.35 9.70 15.22
CA ILE A 277 9.30 9.36 16.29
C ILE A 277 10.73 9.31 15.75
N MET A 278 10.94 8.72 14.57
CA MET A 278 12.25 8.66 13.92
C MET A 278 12.78 10.06 13.58
N CYS A 279 11.95 10.95 13.02
CA CYS A 279 12.31 12.34 12.79
C CYS A 279 12.75 13.04 14.07
N LYS A 280 11.99 12.89 15.16
CA LYS A 280 12.31 13.46 16.46
C LYS A 280 13.63 12.92 17.01
N ALA A 281 13.84 11.60 16.93
CA ALA A 281 15.08 10.96 17.38
C ALA A 281 16.31 11.38 16.57
N MET A 282 16.11 11.76 15.30
CA MET A 282 17.17 12.27 14.42
C MET A 282 17.36 13.79 14.52
N ASN A 283 16.63 14.50 15.40
CA ASN A 283 16.62 15.96 15.50
C ASN A 283 16.28 16.67 14.16
N ARG A 284 15.37 16.08 13.36
CA ARG A 284 14.93 16.66 12.09
C ARG A 284 13.42 16.90 12.10
N ASN A 285 12.99 18.04 11.54
CA ASN A 285 11.57 18.30 11.37
C ASN A 285 11.01 17.41 10.25
N PHE A 286 9.92 16.70 10.55
CA PHE A 286 9.21 15.82 9.63
C PHE A 286 8.88 16.47 8.28
N VAL A 287 8.41 17.73 8.30
CA VAL A 287 8.07 18.48 7.07
C VAL A 287 9.33 18.74 6.24
N ASN A 288 10.46 19.06 6.87
CA ASN A 288 11.72 19.33 6.19
C ASN A 288 12.30 18.06 5.53
N VAL A 289 12.05 16.89 6.12
CA VAL A 289 12.45 15.60 5.54
C VAL A 289 11.62 15.28 4.30
N ILE A 290 10.30 15.46 4.35
CA ILE A 290 9.40 15.16 3.21
C ILE A 290 9.58 16.15 2.05
N LEU A 291 9.75 17.44 2.37
CA LEU A 291 9.97 18.47 1.36
C LEU A 291 11.44 18.52 0.88
N GLY A 292 12.29 17.56 1.26
CA GLY A 292 13.63 17.46 0.68
C GLY A 292 14.51 18.69 0.91
N GLY A 293 14.47 19.26 2.13
CA GLY A 293 15.35 20.37 2.52
C GLY A 293 14.94 21.73 1.97
N PHE A 294 13.75 22.22 2.36
CA PHE A 294 13.45 23.64 2.29
C PHE A 294 14.35 24.37 3.29
N GLY A 295 15.35 25.13 2.79
CA GLY A 295 16.16 26.06 3.59
C GLY A 295 16.92 25.42 4.74
N GLY A 296 18.17 25.01 4.49
CA GLY A 296 19.08 24.66 5.57
C GLY A 296 19.33 25.86 6.48
N SER A 297 18.73 25.86 7.67
CA SER A 297 19.43 26.27 8.88
C SER A 297 19.71 25.00 9.66
N GLN A 298 20.99 24.61 9.72
CA GLN A 298 21.47 23.71 10.75
C GLN A 298 21.28 24.45 12.08
N GLY A 299 20.17 24.20 12.77
CA GLY A 299 20.04 24.58 14.17
C GLY A 299 21.12 23.85 14.98
N PRO A 300 21.67 24.48 16.03
CA PRO A 300 22.67 23.83 16.88
C PRO A 300 22.08 22.53 17.44
N ALA A 301 22.90 21.46 17.44
CA ALA A 301 22.54 20.21 18.09
C ALA A 301 22.19 20.50 19.55
N ALA A 302 20.99 20.16 19.98
CA ALA A 302 20.61 20.27 21.38
C ALA A 302 21.51 19.33 22.19
N GLU A 303 22.19 19.87 23.20
CA GLU A 303 22.95 19.09 24.16
C GLU A 303 21.99 18.08 24.82
N ILE A 304 22.36 16.80 24.74
CA ILE A 304 21.68 15.74 25.47
C ILE A 304 22.15 15.88 26.92
N GLU A 305 21.33 16.49 27.77
CA GLU A 305 21.46 16.31 29.22
C GLU A 305 21.16 14.84 29.52
N GLY A 306 22.22 14.10 29.84
CA GLY A 306 22.12 12.70 30.23
C GLY A 306 21.71 12.56 31.70
N GLU A 307 20.77 11.65 31.93
CA GLU A 307 20.78 10.74 33.09
C GLU A 307 20.82 9.29 32.56
#